data_AF-A0A1V0HVD3-F1
#
_entry.id   AF-A0A1V0HVD3-F1
#
_cell.length_a   1.000
_cell.length_b   1.000
_cell.length_c   1.000
_cell.angle_alpha   90.00
_cell.angle_beta   90.00
_cell.angle_gamma   90.00
#
_symmetry.space_group_name_H-M   'P 1'
#
loop_
_entity.id
_entity.type
_entity.pdbx_description
1 polymer ?
#
loop_
_entity_poly.entity_id
_entity_poly.type
_entity_poly.pdbx_seq_one_letter_code
_entity_poly.pdbx_strand_id
1 'polypeptide(L)'
;MEFTNQRFTVSEVASLTETNLNTVQSWRRKGFFDLGASEGWHRFTLSELFSVAVFAEVTGGTGNQDVASSACSFAVQMLAEIIESNAAPYFVGASRKGSDPVMEIAYGSLNVGATLGKLISEGADAGAYIVVDYSAIFSRLLKRLHAGGYAMENPNSNV
;
A
#
# COMPACT_ATOMS: atom_id res chain seq x y z
N MET A 1 -8.02 -14.06 15.05
CA MET A 1 -8.83 -12.88 14.65
C MET A 1 -8.44 -11.59 15.40
N GLU A 2 -7.35 -11.57 16.20
CA GLU A 2 -7.01 -10.39 17.03
C GLU A 2 -6.14 -9.34 16.31
N PHE A 3 -5.41 -9.72 15.26
CA PHE A 3 -4.43 -8.85 14.58
C PHE A 3 -5.02 -7.63 13.85
N THR A 4 -6.21 -7.76 13.25
CA THR A 4 -6.86 -6.65 12.53
C THR A 4 -7.40 -5.56 13.45
N ASN A 5 -7.56 -5.86 14.75
CA ASN A 5 -8.04 -4.91 15.76
C ASN A 5 -6.90 -4.08 16.38
N GLN A 6 -5.64 -4.40 16.08
CA GLN A 6 -4.50 -3.67 16.60
C GLN A 6 -4.46 -2.23 16.08
N ARG A 7 -4.01 -1.33 16.95
CA ARG A 7 -4.01 0.12 16.73
C ARG A 7 -2.62 0.71 16.93
N PHE A 8 -2.18 1.50 15.96
CA PHE A 8 -0.82 2.03 15.90
C PHE A 8 -0.80 3.55 16.10
N THR A 9 0.15 4.06 16.88
CA THR A 9 0.49 5.49 16.91
C THR A 9 1.14 5.92 15.61
N VAL A 10 1.13 7.23 15.33
CA VAL A 10 1.88 7.81 14.22
C VAL A 10 3.38 7.51 14.27
N SER A 11 3.98 7.38 15.46
CA SER A 11 5.40 7.01 15.64
C SER A 11 5.66 5.55 15.29
N GLU A 12 4.74 4.64 15.64
CA GLU A 12 4.84 3.24 15.26
C GLU A 12 4.66 3.08 13.76
N VAL A 13 3.68 3.78 13.17
CA VAL A 13 3.50 3.83 11.71
C VAL A 13 4.78 4.30 11.03
N ALA A 14 5.36 5.42 11.46
CA ALA A 14 6.60 5.96 10.92
C ALA A 14 7.75 4.94 10.97
N SER A 15 7.91 4.24 12.11
CA SER A 15 8.91 3.18 12.26
C SER A 15 8.66 1.99 11.32
N LEU A 16 7.43 1.48 11.27
CA LEU A 16 7.04 0.30 10.49
C LEU A 16 7.08 0.54 8.97
N THR A 17 6.88 1.79 8.53
CA THR A 17 6.97 2.19 7.13
C THR A 17 8.31 2.82 6.77
N GLU A 18 9.29 2.81 7.68
CA GLU A 18 10.63 3.40 7.48
C GLU A 18 10.56 4.87 7.00
N THR A 19 9.54 5.59 7.45
CA THR A 19 9.24 6.95 7.04
C THR A 19 9.47 7.91 8.21
N ASN A 20 9.92 9.14 7.92
CA ASN A 20 10.06 10.15 8.96
C ASN A 20 8.69 10.50 9.58
N LEU A 21 8.64 10.60 10.92
CA LEU A 21 7.43 10.96 11.67
C LEU A 21 6.73 12.21 11.13
N ASN A 22 7.50 13.27 10.86
CA ASN A 22 6.97 14.55 10.36
C ASN A 22 6.39 14.40 8.95
N THR A 23 6.95 13.49 8.14
CA THR A 23 6.45 13.18 6.80
C THR A 23 5.08 12.50 6.88
N VAL A 24 4.93 11.48 7.72
CA VAL A 24 3.64 10.80 7.94
C VAL A 24 2.58 11.78 8.44
N GLN A 25 2.94 12.65 9.39
CA GLN A 25 2.04 13.70 9.88
C GLN A 25 1.65 14.71 8.79
N SER A 26 2.60 15.09 7.93
CA SER A 26 2.37 16.00 6.81
C SER A 26 1.42 15.39 5.78
N TRP A 27 1.62 14.12 5.42
CA TRP A 27 0.74 13.40 4.50
C TRP A 27 -0.67 13.25 5.06
N ARG A 28 -0.81 12.94 6.35
CA ARG A 28 -2.10 12.93 7.04
C ARG A 28 -2.80 14.30 6.96
N ARG A 29 -2.10 15.40 7.25
CA ARG A 29 -2.68 16.76 7.17
C ARG A 29 -3.12 17.14 5.74
N LYS A 30 -2.43 16.63 4.73
CA LYS A 30 -2.76 16.85 3.31
C LYS A 30 -3.90 15.97 2.81
N GLY A 31 -4.36 15.00 3.59
CA GLY A 31 -5.48 14.13 3.21
C GLY A 31 -5.12 13.10 2.13
N PHE A 32 -3.85 12.69 2.01
CA PHE A 32 -3.46 11.63 1.07
C PHE A 32 -3.97 10.23 1.47
N PHE A 33 -4.44 10.11 2.71
CA PHE A 33 -5.05 8.92 3.26
C PHE A 33 -6.42 9.31 3.80
N ASP A 34 -7.45 8.52 3.48
CA ASP A 34 -8.76 8.66 4.08
C ASP A 34 -8.74 8.02 5.49
N LEU A 35 -8.22 8.78 6.44
CA LEU A 35 -8.21 8.43 7.86
C LEU A 35 -9.46 9.06 8.45
N GLY A 36 -10.44 8.23 8.82
CA GLY A 36 -11.75 8.69 9.27
C GLY A 36 -11.68 9.90 10.21
N ALA A 37 -12.57 10.87 10.00
CA ALA A 37 -12.59 12.14 10.72
C ALA A 37 -12.48 11.92 12.24
N SER A 38 -11.32 12.21 12.80
CA SER A 38 -11.11 12.13 14.24
C SER A 38 -10.34 13.36 14.68
N GLU A 39 -11.07 14.28 15.31
CA GLU A 39 -10.49 15.31 16.15
C GLU A 39 -9.77 14.62 17.31
N GLY A 40 -8.44 14.78 17.42
CA GLY A 40 -7.62 14.23 18.50
C GLY A 40 -6.50 13.26 18.09
N TRP A 41 -6.05 12.46 19.06
CA TRP A 41 -4.96 11.47 18.92
C TRP A 41 -5.45 10.24 18.16
N HIS A 42 -5.44 10.32 16.82
CA HIS A 42 -5.83 9.22 15.94
C HIS A 42 -4.85 8.04 16.07
N ARG A 43 -5.42 6.83 16.15
CA ARG A 43 -4.70 5.56 16.12
C ARG A 43 -5.04 4.82 14.84
N PHE A 44 -4.01 4.50 14.06
CA PHE A 44 -4.11 3.86 12.77
C PHE A 44 -4.53 2.40 12.93
N THR A 45 -5.48 1.92 12.13
CA THR A 45 -5.73 0.49 11.91
C THR A 45 -4.57 -0.15 11.15
N LEU A 46 -4.60 -1.48 11.03
CA LEU A 46 -3.76 -2.20 10.08
C LEU A 46 -3.97 -1.74 8.62
N SER A 47 -5.21 -1.49 8.21
CA SER A 47 -5.51 -1.04 6.84
C SER A 47 -4.94 0.34 6.55
N GLU A 48 -5.04 1.26 7.51
CA GLU A 48 -4.47 2.60 7.42
C GLU A 48 -2.93 2.55 7.44
N LEU A 49 -2.33 1.71 8.29
CA LEU A 49 -0.90 1.44 8.27
C LEU A 49 -0.43 0.91 6.91
N PHE A 50 -1.18 -0.02 6.32
CA PHE A 50 -0.87 -0.57 5.01
C PHE A 50 -0.97 0.47 3.90
N SER A 51 -2.00 1.33 3.92
CA SER A 51 -2.12 2.48 3.02
C SER A 51 -0.90 3.40 3.11
N VAL A 52 -0.43 3.71 4.32
CA VAL A 52 0.80 4.52 4.50
C VAL A 52 2.03 3.80 3.95
N ALA A 53 2.13 2.48 4.13
CA ALA A 53 3.24 1.68 3.60
C ALA A 53 3.29 1.70 2.07
N VAL A 54 2.13 1.51 1.41
CA VAL A 54 2.00 1.60 -0.05
C VAL A 54 2.43 2.98 -0.54
N PHE A 55 1.89 4.03 0.06
CA PHE A 55 2.20 5.40 -0.36
C PHE A 55 3.67 5.76 -0.16
N ALA A 56 4.26 5.35 0.96
CA ALA A 56 5.68 5.55 1.24
C ALA A 56 6.56 4.87 0.19
N GLU A 57 6.26 3.62 -0.16
CA GLU A 57 7.03 2.86 -1.14
C GLU A 57 6.92 3.45 -2.54
N VAL A 58 5.70 3.80 -2.97
CA VAL A 58 5.47 4.41 -4.29
C VAL A 58 6.11 5.79 -4.38
N THR A 59 5.98 6.62 -3.34
CA THR A 59 6.63 7.94 -3.30
C THR A 59 8.14 7.81 -3.29
N GLY A 60 8.71 6.84 -2.57
CA GLY A 60 10.14 6.57 -2.52
C GLY A 60 10.71 6.08 -3.87
N GLY A 61 9.94 5.28 -4.60
CA GLY A 61 10.35 4.75 -5.92
C GLY A 61 10.17 5.73 -7.07
N THR A 62 9.13 6.57 -7.03
CA THR A 62 8.76 7.44 -8.17
C THR A 62 8.97 8.93 -7.93
N GLY A 63 9.04 9.36 -6.67
CA GLY A 63 8.96 10.78 -6.29
C GLY A 63 7.60 11.43 -6.54
N ASN A 64 6.58 10.68 -6.98
CA ASN A 64 5.29 11.22 -7.43
C ASN A 64 4.17 10.88 -6.42
N GLN A 65 3.68 11.91 -5.72
CA GLN A 65 2.62 11.78 -4.71
C GLN A 65 1.24 11.51 -5.33
N ASP A 66 0.99 11.91 -6.58
CA ASP A 66 -0.28 11.66 -7.26
C ASP A 66 -0.40 10.17 -7.60
N VAL A 67 0.66 9.58 -8.15
CA VAL A 67 0.75 8.14 -8.41
C VAL A 67 0.66 7.35 -7.11
N ALA A 68 1.32 7.82 -6.04
CA ALA A 68 1.22 7.20 -4.73
C ALA A 68 -0.21 7.26 -4.15
N SER A 69 -0.91 8.39 -4.35
CA SER A 69 -2.32 8.54 -3.92
C SER A 69 -3.22 7.56 -4.67
N SER A 70 -3.03 7.40 -5.97
CA SER A 70 -3.81 6.46 -6.78
C SER A 70 -3.55 5.00 -6.44
N ALA A 71 -2.29 4.60 -6.16
CA ALA A 71 -2.03 3.25 -5.64
C ALA A 71 -2.67 3.08 -4.26
N CYS A 72 -2.53 4.09 -3.39
CA CYS A 72 -3.06 4.04 -2.05
C CYS A 72 -4.59 3.88 -2.00
N SER A 73 -5.35 4.41 -2.97
CA SER A 73 -6.82 4.27 -2.97
C SER A 73 -7.29 2.82 -3.10
N PHE A 74 -6.46 1.91 -3.62
CA PHE A 74 -6.78 0.48 -3.69
C PHE A 74 -6.27 -0.31 -2.47
N ALA A 75 -5.40 0.27 -1.63
CA ALA A 75 -4.66 -0.48 -0.62
C ALA A 75 -5.56 -1.26 0.35
N VAL A 76 -6.69 -0.67 0.78
CA VAL A 76 -7.63 -1.34 1.70
C VAL A 76 -8.28 -2.57 1.05
N GLN A 77 -8.75 -2.43 -0.19
CA GLN A 77 -9.33 -3.54 -0.95
C GLN A 77 -8.29 -4.64 -1.18
N MET A 78 -7.08 -4.26 -1.62
CA MET A 78 -6.02 -5.21 -1.92
C MET A 78 -5.56 -5.95 -0.66
N LEU A 79 -5.54 -5.28 0.49
CA LEU A 79 -5.25 -5.93 1.77
C LEU A 79 -6.28 -7.01 2.11
N ALA A 80 -7.57 -6.71 1.92
CA ALA A 80 -8.63 -7.70 2.14
C ALA A 80 -8.45 -8.91 1.22
N GLU A 81 -8.17 -8.70 -0.06
CA GLU A 81 -7.96 -9.78 -1.03
C GLU A 81 -6.71 -10.64 -0.72
N ILE A 82 -5.63 -10.01 -0.24
CA ILE A 82 -4.44 -10.74 0.23
C ILE A 82 -4.78 -11.62 1.44
N ILE A 83 -5.51 -11.09 2.42
CA ILE A 83 -5.83 -11.81 3.66
C ILE A 83 -6.85 -12.93 3.42
N GLU A 84 -7.92 -12.65 2.66
CA GLU A 84 -9.04 -13.57 2.50
C GLU A 84 -8.80 -14.64 1.44
N SER A 85 -8.11 -14.28 0.35
CA SER A 85 -7.98 -15.13 -0.84
C SER A 85 -6.54 -15.51 -1.15
N ASN A 86 -5.56 -15.08 -0.34
CA ASN A 86 -4.13 -15.23 -0.63
C ASN A 86 -3.77 -14.75 -2.06
N ALA A 87 -4.47 -13.70 -2.51
CA ALA A 87 -4.25 -13.12 -3.83
C ALA A 87 -2.89 -12.42 -3.87
N ALA A 88 -2.31 -12.32 -5.07
CA ALA A 88 -1.11 -11.52 -5.33
C ALA A 88 -1.46 -10.32 -6.22
N PRO A 89 -2.12 -9.28 -5.69
CA PRO A 89 -2.51 -8.13 -6.49
C PRO A 89 -1.32 -7.20 -6.77
N TYR A 90 -1.28 -6.72 -8.00
CA TYR A 90 -0.33 -5.74 -8.50
C TYR A 90 -1.09 -4.52 -9.01
N PHE A 91 -0.71 -3.32 -8.58
CA PHE A 91 -1.14 -2.11 -9.27
C PHE A 91 -0.19 -1.84 -10.43
N VAL A 92 -0.75 -1.70 -11.63
CA VAL A 92 -0.02 -1.42 -12.86
C VAL A 92 -0.53 -0.09 -13.41
N GLY A 93 0.35 0.91 -13.44
CA GLY A 93 0.05 2.23 -13.98
C GLY A 93 0.96 2.55 -15.16
N ALA A 94 0.45 3.29 -16.14
CA ALA A 94 1.25 3.84 -17.22
C ALA A 94 0.75 5.23 -17.63
N SER A 95 1.67 6.15 -17.89
CA SER A 95 1.33 7.52 -18.31
C SER A 95 0.90 7.55 -19.78
N ARG A 96 -0.11 8.36 -20.11
CA ARG A 96 -0.43 8.72 -21.50
C ARG A 96 0.06 10.12 -21.77
N LYS A 97 0.71 10.35 -22.91
CA LYS A 97 1.23 11.68 -23.27
C LYS A 97 0.06 12.68 -23.37
N GLY A 98 0.05 13.68 -22.48
CA GLY A 98 -0.99 14.72 -22.45
C GLY A 98 -2.34 14.25 -21.89
N SER A 99 -2.37 13.17 -21.11
CA SER A 99 -3.58 12.68 -20.44
C SER A 99 -3.24 12.12 -19.07
N ASP A 100 -4.26 11.88 -18.26
CA ASP A 100 -4.11 11.25 -16.95
C ASP A 100 -3.51 9.83 -17.08
N PRO A 101 -2.74 9.36 -16.07
CA PRO A 101 -2.23 8.00 -16.06
C PRO A 101 -3.38 6.98 -16.07
N VAL A 102 -3.19 5.90 -16.84
CA VAL A 102 -4.13 4.77 -16.85
C VAL A 102 -3.61 3.69 -15.92
N MET A 103 -4.53 3.12 -15.14
CA MET A 103 -4.21 2.28 -13.98
C MET A 103 -5.13 1.06 -13.96
N GLU A 104 -4.57 -0.11 -13.75
CA GLU A 104 -5.29 -1.38 -13.62
C GLU A 104 -4.70 -2.24 -12.50
N ILE A 105 -5.52 -3.14 -11.95
CA ILE A 105 -5.06 -4.19 -11.03
C ILE A 105 -4.84 -5.48 -11.81
N ALA A 106 -3.64 -6.04 -11.71
CA ALA A 106 -3.30 -7.35 -12.23
C ALA A 106 -3.19 -8.36 -11.08
N TYR A 107 -3.86 -9.50 -11.20
CA TYR A 107 -3.81 -10.58 -10.22
C TYR A 107 -2.77 -11.62 -10.62
N GLY A 108 -1.70 -11.73 -9.84
CA GLY A 108 -0.59 -12.63 -10.11
C GLY A 108 0.44 -12.05 -11.08
N SER A 109 1.71 -12.36 -10.82
CA SER A 109 2.86 -11.79 -11.55
C SER A 109 2.85 -12.09 -13.05
N LEU A 110 2.29 -13.25 -13.45
CA LEU A 110 2.15 -13.63 -14.85
C LEU A 110 1.22 -12.70 -15.66
N ASN A 111 0.25 -12.05 -14.99
CA ASN A 111 -0.70 -11.17 -15.65
C ASN A 111 -0.19 -9.72 -15.75
N VAL A 112 0.84 -9.34 -15.00
CA VAL A 112 1.42 -7.98 -15.03
C VAL A 112 1.88 -7.60 -16.43
N GLY A 113 2.60 -8.49 -17.11
CA GLY A 113 3.08 -8.25 -18.46
C GLY A 113 1.96 -8.10 -19.48
N ALA A 114 0.89 -8.90 -19.34
CA ALA A 114 -0.29 -8.80 -20.20
C ALA A 114 -1.04 -7.48 -19.98
N THR A 115 -1.24 -7.07 -18.73
CA THR A 115 -1.85 -5.78 -18.38
C THR A 115 -1.01 -4.61 -18.89
N LEU A 116 0.31 -4.64 -18.70
CA LEU A 116 1.19 -3.59 -19.21
C LEU A 116 1.16 -3.53 -20.75
N GLY A 117 1.20 -4.68 -21.43
CA GLY A 117 1.09 -4.76 -22.89
C GLY A 117 -0.22 -4.20 -23.42
N LYS A 118 -1.33 -4.48 -22.74
CA LYS A 118 -2.65 -3.88 -23.03
C LYS A 118 -2.59 -2.36 -22.90
N LEU A 119 -2.11 -1.83 -21.77
CA LEU A 119 -2.02 -0.38 -21.54
C LEU A 119 -1.18 0.32 -22.63
N ILE A 120 -0.04 -0.26 -23.00
CA ILE A 120 0.82 0.25 -24.07
C ILE A 120 0.10 0.24 -25.42
N SER A 121 -0.62 -0.84 -25.74
CA SER A 121 -1.40 -0.93 -26.98
C SER A 121 -2.53 0.12 -27.06
N GLU A 122 -3.04 0.56 -25.91
CA GLU A 122 -4.04 1.63 -25.79
C GLU A 122 -3.43 3.04 -25.74
N GLY A 123 -2.13 3.17 -26.05
CA GLY A 123 -1.44 4.46 -26.19
C GLY A 123 -0.76 4.97 -24.93
N ALA A 124 -0.55 4.13 -23.91
CA ALA A 124 0.34 4.46 -22.80
C ALA A 124 1.81 4.44 -23.23
N ASP A 125 2.61 5.30 -22.63
CA ASP A 125 4.05 5.40 -22.87
C ASP A 125 4.78 4.22 -22.21
N ALA A 126 5.40 3.38 -23.04
CA ALA A 126 6.17 2.22 -22.60
C ALA A 126 7.39 2.59 -21.73
N GLY A 127 7.87 3.83 -21.78
CA GLY A 127 8.96 4.33 -20.94
C GLY A 127 8.51 4.91 -19.59
N ALA A 128 7.20 5.05 -19.36
CA ALA A 128 6.65 5.71 -18.18
C ALA A 128 5.57 4.85 -17.51
N TYR A 129 5.98 3.69 -16.97
CA TYR A 129 5.11 2.79 -16.22
C TYR A 129 5.56 2.59 -14.77
N ILE A 130 4.63 2.14 -13.94
CA ILE A 130 4.85 1.74 -12.56
C ILE A 130 4.17 0.39 -12.31
N VAL A 131 4.85 -0.47 -11.55
CA VAL A 131 4.27 -1.70 -11.01
C VAL A 131 4.48 -1.69 -9.49
N VAL A 132 3.42 -1.94 -8.74
CA VAL A 132 3.42 -1.97 -7.28
C VAL A 132 2.89 -3.32 -6.82
N ASP A 133 3.72 -4.09 -6.10
CA ASP A 133 3.36 -5.39 -5.55
C ASP A 133 2.84 -5.22 -4.11
N TYR A 134 1.52 -5.24 -3.93
CA TYR A 134 0.90 -5.09 -2.61
C TYR A 134 1.26 -6.23 -1.67
N SER A 135 1.44 -7.45 -2.18
CA SER A 135 1.78 -8.61 -1.36
C SER A 135 3.20 -8.51 -0.82
N ALA A 136 4.14 -8.02 -1.63
CA ALA A 136 5.50 -7.76 -1.21
C ALA A 136 5.56 -6.66 -0.14
N ILE A 137 4.80 -5.57 -0.32
CA ILE A 137 4.68 -4.48 0.67
C ILE A 137 4.14 -5.03 1.98
N PHE A 138 3.05 -5.81 1.93
CA PHE A 138 2.43 -6.38 3.12
C PHE A 138 3.36 -7.38 3.82
N SER A 139 4.06 -8.23 3.06
CA SER A 139 5.04 -9.17 3.61
C SER A 139 6.18 -8.46 4.34
N ARG A 140 6.72 -7.37 3.78
CA ARG A 140 7.72 -6.54 4.47
C ARG A 140 7.17 -5.93 5.75
N LEU A 141 5.94 -5.42 5.70
CA LEU A 141 5.27 -4.86 6.87
C LEU A 141 5.09 -5.90 7.99
N LEU A 142 4.63 -7.11 7.67
CA LEU A 142 4.47 -8.21 8.63
C LEU A 142 5.80 -8.61 9.28
N LYS A 143 6.88 -8.69 8.49
CA LYS A 143 8.23 -8.96 9.03
C LYS A 143 8.66 -7.91 10.05
N ARG A 144 8.35 -6.64 9.81
CA ARG A 144 8.67 -5.53 10.73
C ARG A 144 7.79 -5.56 11.98
N LEU A 145 6.50 -5.85 11.83
CA LEU A 145 5.58 -6.03 12.96
C LEU A 145 6.10 -7.12 13.91
N HIS A 146 6.52 -8.26 13.34
CA HIS A 146 7.13 -9.35 14.11
C HIS A 146 8.41 -8.93 14.84
N ALA A 147 9.32 -8.26 14.13
CA ALA A 147 10.59 -7.81 14.70
C ALA A 147 10.40 -6.77 15.82
N GLY A 148 9.35 -5.95 15.74
CA GLY A 148 9.00 -4.94 16.74
C GLY A 148 8.34 -5.51 18.01
N GLY A 149 8.17 -6.82 18.13
CA GLY A 149 7.49 -7.44 19.28
C GLY A 149 5.97 -7.33 19.23
N TYR A 150 5.39 -6.90 18.10
CA TYR A 150 3.96 -7.05 17.83
C TYR A 150 3.74 -8.49 17.37
N ALA A 151 3.80 -9.42 18.32
CA ALA A 151 3.74 -10.83 18.04
C ALA A 151 2.42 -11.20 17.36
N MET A 152 2.51 -11.90 16.23
CA MET A 152 1.40 -12.75 15.77
C MET A 152 1.30 -13.89 16.78
N GLU A 153 0.30 -13.84 17.67
CA GLU A 153 -0.10 -15.08 18.34
C GLU A 153 -0.52 -16.06 17.27
N ASN A 154 0.27 -17.12 17.13
CA ASN A 154 0.01 -18.20 16.22
C ASN A 154 -1.29 -18.86 16.72
N PRO A 155 -2.39 -18.86 15.95
CA PRO A 155 -3.64 -19.50 16.38
C PRO A 155 -3.50 -21.01 16.61
N ASN A 156 -2.34 -21.59 16.26
CA ASN A 156 -1.98 -22.98 16.48
C ASN A 156 -0.93 -23.20 17.59
N SER A 157 -0.60 -22.22 18.45
CA SER A 157 0.29 -22.46 19.60
C SER A 157 -0.43 -23.13 20.79
N ASN A 158 -1.12 -24.22 20.52
CA ASN A 158 -1.56 -25.20 21.50
C ASN A 158 -1.33 -26.60 20.91
N VAL A 159 -0.06 -26.97 20.76
CA VAL A 159 0.39 -28.37 20.67
C VAL A 159 1.73 -28.48 21.37
#